data_AF-N9RUL2-F1
#
_entry.id   AF-N9RUL2-F1
#
_cell.length_a   1.000
_cell.length_b   1.000
_cell.length_c   1.000
_cell.angle_alpha   90.00
_cell.angle_beta   90.00
_cell.angle_gamma   90.00
#
_symmetry.space_group_name_H-M   'P 1'
#
loop_
_entity.id
_entity.type
_entity.pdbx_description
1 polymer ?
#
loop_
_entity_poly.entity_id
_entity_poly.type
_entity_poly.pdbx_seq_one_letter_code
_entity_poly.pdbx_strand_id
1 'polypeptide(L)'
;MKLLVKRKFLFFLFFAFLCSLIVGGRGNTNDTYTYYSIFKNIDSYDLTSYYNFYLLSGVELGWGLYSKVISIFSDSSLVLFSIFSFLTFSFIYKASHIIRLNYAYVMAFYIPSGFFLMQQFMQIRQGLAVPAVVLASLLYLSNKKKWSIVFFIIAILFHQITFSYILIFLCYLLLDRKYPLSYSRLRFYSVLFGILFFVFILARTVMLPLASSFFDRLVSYSNSDYAEEVGFFSLANIKFYLEFVLILCLTNKKILLNKFYVFMVFIFTVGLTLRIAFFDFGILSGRLSNVFLFIEIFLIPYLLSQRLKKAPFYLFLTLYFIIIFYVTWVYQAGLFLQDYYFIPLE
;
A
#
# COMPACT_ATOMS: atom_id res chain seq x y z
N MET A 1 33.98 4.17 21.76
CA MET A 1 32.99 4.69 20.77
C MET A 1 31.58 4.45 21.34
N LYS A 2 30.85 5.49 21.78
CA LYS A 2 29.47 5.34 22.30
C LYS A 2 28.49 5.49 21.14
N LEU A 3 27.79 4.42 20.79
CA LEU A 3 26.79 4.43 19.73
C LEU A 3 25.47 5.02 20.29
N LEU A 4 25.18 6.28 19.98
CA LEU A 4 23.95 6.95 20.41
C LEU A 4 22.81 6.59 19.46
N VAL A 5 22.06 5.53 19.80
CA VAL A 5 20.87 5.13 19.02
C VAL A 5 19.63 5.82 19.57
N LYS A 6 18.86 6.49 18.69
CA LYS A 6 17.58 7.12 19.08
C LYS A 6 16.58 6.04 19.50
N ARG A 7 15.92 6.20 20.66
CA ARG A 7 14.87 5.30 21.15
C ARG A 7 13.79 4.96 20.11
N LYS A 8 13.41 5.93 19.27
CA LYS A 8 12.44 5.73 18.17
C LYS A 8 12.93 4.77 17.09
N PHE A 9 14.23 4.74 16.84
CA PHE A 9 14.84 3.82 15.87
C PHE A 9 14.96 2.40 16.46
N LEU A 10 15.31 2.28 17.74
CA LEU A 10 15.29 0.99 18.45
C LEU A 10 13.89 0.37 18.47
N PHE A 11 12.86 1.18 18.75
CA PHE A 11 11.47 0.74 18.68
C PHE A 11 11.12 0.23 17.28
N PHE A 12 11.49 0.97 16.23
CA PHE A 12 11.31 0.52 14.85
C PHE A 12 12.02 -0.83 14.60
N LEU A 13 13.30 -0.96 14.94
CA LEU A 13 14.07 -2.18 14.69
C LEU A 13 13.43 -3.39 15.38
N PHE A 14 13.14 -3.26 16.67
CA PHE A 14 12.53 -4.34 17.45
C PHE A 14 11.15 -4.73 16.91
N PHE A 15 10.29 -3.74 16.66
CA PHE A 15 8.93 -3.97 16.19
C PHE A 15 8.90 -4.56 14.78
N ALA A 16 9.65 -3.96 13.84
CA ALA A 16 9.73 -4.44 12.47
C ALA A 16 10.32 -5.86 12.43
N PHE A 17 11.36 -6.14 13.21
CA PHE A 17 11.95 -7.48 13.28
C PHE A 17 10.93 -8.53 13.73
N LEU A 18 10.22 -8.30 14.83
CA LEU A 18 9.21 -9.25 15.32
C LEU A 18 8.08 -9.47 14.31
N CYS A 19 7.49 -8.40 13.76
CA CYS A 19 6.43 -8.55 12.78
C CYS A 19 6.90 -9.24 11.50
N SER A 20 8.14 -8.99 11.07
CA SER A 20 8.73 -9.63 9.91
C SER A 20 9.04 -11.12 10.14
N LEU A 21 9.37 -11.54 11.36
CA LEU A 21 9.46 -12.97 11.69
C LEU A 21 8.12 -13.67 11.56
N ILE A 22 7.03 -13.02 11.99
CA ILE A 22 5.67 -13.56 11.82
C ILE A 22 5.37 -13.73 10.32
N VAL A 23 5.59 -12.69 9.50
CA VAL A 23 5.40 -12.81 8.04
C VAL A 23 6.32 -13.88 7.43
N GLY A 24 7.53 -14.02 7.95
CA GLY A 24 8.49 -15.02 7.52
C GLY A 24 8.01 -16.46 7.74
N GLY A 25 7.34 -16.69 8.86
CA GLY A 25 6.76 -17.98 9.24
C GLY A 25 5.46 -18.32 8.51
N ARG A 26 5.15 -17.65 7.39
CA ARG A 26 3.95 -17.94 6.59
C ARG A 26 3.96 -19.34 6.00
N GLY A 27 2.81 -20.01 6.15
CA GLY A 27 2.51 -21.28 5.53
C GLY A 27 2.12 -21.21 4.05
N ASN A 28 1.31 -22.17 3.63
CA ASN A 28 0.87 -22.39 2.26
C ASN A 28 -0.19 -21.37 1.75
N THR A 29 0.15 -20.08 1.78
CA THR A 29 -0.70 -19.05 1.14
C THR A 29 -0.55 -19.08 -0.39
N ASN A 30 -1.53 -18.55 -1.13
CA ASN A 30 -1.68 -18.66 -2.59
C ASN A 30 -0.40 -18.47 -3.42
N ASP A 31 0.48 -17.54 -3.05
CA ASP A 31 1.71 -17.27 -3.80
C ASP A 31 3.00 -17.77 -3.11
N THR A 32 2.93 -18.27 -1.87
CA THR A 32 4.12 -18.64 -1.09
C THR A 32 4.93 -19.71 -1.83
N TYR A 33 4.26 -20.76 -2.31
CA TYR A 33 4.89 -21.86 -3.03
C TYR A 33 5.63 -21.37 -4.28
N THR A 34 4.95 -20.59 -5.13
CA THR A 34 5.52 -20.01 -6.36
C THR A 34 6.79 -19.21 -6.06
N TYR A 35 6.71 -18.32 -5.09
CA TYR A 35 7.83 -17.47 -4.68
C TYR A 35 9.02 -18.28 -4.14
N TYR A 36 8.75 -19.29 -3.33
CA TYR A 36 9.78 -20.15 -2.76
C TYR A 36 10.40 -21.09 -3.81
N SER A 37 9.60 -21.62 -4.73
CA SER A 37 10.07 -22.45 -5.85
C SER A 37 11.01 -21.68 -6.77
N ILE A 38 10.66 -20.43 -7.12
CA ILE A 38 11.55 -19.55 -7.89
C ILE A 38 12.85 -19.30 -7.15
N PHE A 39 12.78 -19.05 -5.84
CA PHE A 39 13.96 -18.83 -5.00
C PHE A 39 14.88 -20.07 -4.97
N LYS A 40 14.32 -21.28 -4.83
CA LYS A 40 15.09 -22.53 -4.85
C LYS A 40 15.75 -22.82 -6.19
N ASN A 41 15.13 -22.37 -7.27
CA ASN A 41 15.60 -22.58 -8.62
C ASN A 41 16.22 -21.31 -9.23
N ILE A 42 16.64 -20.33 -8.41
CA ILE A 42 16.97 -19.00 -8.93
C ILE A 42 18.10 -18.99 -9.97
N ASP A 43 19.00 -19.97 -9.91
CA ASP A 43 20.12 -20.13 -10.84
C ASP A 43 19.71 -20.63 -12.23
N SER A 44 18.49 -21.16 -12.39
CA SER A 44 17.96 -21.59 -13.69
C SER A 44 17.30 -20.45 -14.48
N TYR A 45 17.11 -19.27 -13.86
CA TYR A 45 16.45 -18.14 -14.50
C TYR A 45 17.44 -17.11 -15.07
N ASP A 46 17.10 -16.54 -16.23
CA ASP A 46 17.82 -15.41 -16.82
C ASP A 46 17.46 -14.11 -16.11
N LEU A 47 18.35 -13.63 -15.22
CA LEU A 47 18.18 -12.37 -14.49
C LEU A 47 18.64 -11.12 -15.27
N THR A 48 19.15 -11.29 -16.49
CA THR A 48 19.60 -10.17 -17.34
C THR A 48 18.48 -9.61 -18.22
N SER A 49 17.44 -10.40 -18.46
CA SER A 49 16.28 -10.04 -19.28
C SER A 49 14.99 -10.04 -18.47
N TYR A 50 14.36 -8.86 -18.33
CA TYR A 50 13.05 -8.74 -17.70
C TYR A 50 11.99 -9.62 -18.39
N TYR A 51 12.01 -9.65 -19.73
CA TYR A 51 11.03 -10.39 -20.52
C TYR A 51 11.16 -11.90 -20.32
N ASN A 52 12.38 -12.44 -20.44
CA ASN A 52 12.61 -13.89 -20.28
C ASN A 52 12.28 -14.33 -18.85
N PHE A 53 12.71 -13.57 -17.85
CA PHE A 53 12.40 -13.86 -16.46
C PHE A 53 10.89 -13.90 -16.21
N TYR A 54 10.16 -12.87 -16.65
CA TYR A 54 8.72 -12.79 -16.45
C TYR A 54 7.96 -13.91 -17.18
N LEU A 55 8.38 -14.24 -18.40
CA LEU A 55 7.77 -15.30 -19.21
C LEU A 55 7.90 -16.68 -18.55
N LEU A 56 9.05 -16.97 -17.90
CA LEU A 56 9.31 -18.26 -17.25
C LEU A 56 8.77 -18.33 -15.82
N SER A 57 8.84 -17.24 -15.07
CA SER A 57 8.52 -17.24 -13.63
C SER A 57 7.11 -16.74 -13.32
N GLY A 58 6.47 -16.01 -14.24
CA GLY A 58 5.20 -15.34 -14.01
C GLY A 58 5.27 -14.17 -13.03
N VAL A 59 6.48 -13.73 -12.64
CA VAL A 59 6.71 -12.68 -11.65
C VAL A 59 7.70 -11.61 -12.14
N GLU A 60 7.60 -10.37 -11.64
CA GLU A 60 8.51 -9.29 -12.04
C GLU A 60 9.97 -9.54 -11.59
N LEU A 61 10.92 -9.07 -12.41
CA LEU A 61 12.37 -9.28 -12.24
C LEU A 61 12.92 -8.90 -10.87
N GLY A 62 12.32 -7.90 -10.19
CA GLY A 62 12.72 -7.52 -8.84
C GLY A 62 12.65 -8.68 -7.85
N TRP A 63 11.69 -9.59 -8.00
CA TRP A 63 11.62 -10.81 -7.18
C TRP A 63 12.81 -11.74 -7.43
N GLY A 64 13.21 -11.92 -8.69
CA GLY A 64 14.36 -12.74 -9.07
C GLY A 64 15.68 -12.17 -8.53
N LEU A 65 15.91 -10.88 -8.74
CA LEU A 65 17.11 -10.19 -8.22
C LEU A 65 17.18 -10.26 -6.69
N TYR A 66 16.04 -10.06 -6.01
CA TYR A 66 15.94 -10.23 -4.57
C TYR A 66 16.28 -11.66 -4.13
N SER A 67 15.64 -12.66 -4.76
CA SER A 67 15.84 -14.07 -4.47
C SER A 67 17.32 -14.46 -4.64
N LYS A 68 17.98 -13.96 -5.69
CA LYS A 68 19.40 -14.22 -5.94
C LYS A 68 20.30 -13.62 -4.87
N VAL A 69 19.96 -12.44 -4.33
CA VAL A 69 20.72 -11.85 -3.22
C VAL A 69 20.59 -12.67 -1.95
N ILE A 70 19.38 -13.16 -1.64
CA ILE A 70 19.15 -13.99 -0.45
C ILE A 70 19.82 -15.36 -0.58
N SER A 71 19.81 -15.96 -1.77
CA SER A 71 20.37 -17.31 -1.99
C SER A 71 21.88 -17.39 -1.78
N ILE A 72 22.58 -16.25 -1.79
CA ILE A 72 24.02 -16.17 -1.47
C ILE A 72 24.31 -16.61 -0.03
N PHE A 73 23.36 -16.42 0.90
CA PHE A 73 23.62 -16.65 2.33
C PHE A 73 22.53 -17.43 3.07
N SER A 74 21.44 -17.81 2.42
CA SER A 74 20.37 -18.58 3.03
C SER A 74 19.57 -19.33 1.98
N ASP A 75 19.07 -20.49 2.37
CA ASP A 75 18.13 -21.33 1.61
C ASP A 75 16.75 -21.43 2.27
N SER A 76 16.53 -20.63 3.33
CA SER A 76 15.34 -20.69 4.18
C SER A 76 14.22 -19.77 3.70
N SER A 77 13.00 -20.29 3.56
CA SER A 77 11.78 -19.51 3.30
C SER A 77 11.51 -18.46 4.38
N LEU A 78 11.78 -18.81 5.66
CA LEU A 78 11.67 -17.89 6.79
C LEU A 78 12.54 -16.65 6.57
N VAL A 79 13.81 -16.84 6.23
CA VAL A 79 14.74 -15.73 5.98
C VAL A 79 14.30 -14.92 4.75
N LEU A 80 13.91 -15.60 3.66
CA LEU A 80 13.43 -14.97 2.44
C LEU A 80 12.23 -14.05 2.69
N PHE A 81 11.21 -14.50 3.40
CA PHE A 81 10.00 -13.69 3.62
C PHE A 81 10.18 -12.68 4.76
N SER A 82 10.97 -12.98 5.79
CA SER A 82 11.26 -12.02 6.86
C SER A 82 12.05 -10.81 6.37
N ILE A 83 13.11 -11.00 5.57
CA ILE A 83 13.88 -9.87 5.06
C ILE A 83 13.00 -9.01 4.14
N PHE A 84 12.16 -9.63 3.30
CA PHE A 84 11.25 -8.91 2.41
C PHE A 84 10.22 -8.07 3.18
N SER A 85 9.65 -8.64 4.25
CA SER A 85 8.75 -7.92 5.15
C SER A 85 9.47 -6.77 5.86
N PHE A 86 10.72 -6.99 6.29
CA PHE A 86 11.50 -5.97 6.98
C PHE A 86 11.83 -4.78 6.07
N LEU A 87 12.10 -5.04 4.78
CA LEU A 87 12.25 -3.99 3.77
C LEU A 87 10.97 -3.16 3.62
N THR A 88 9.80 -3.81 3.64
CA THR A 88 8.50 -3.11 3.62
C THR A 88 8.37 -2.15 4.81
N PHE A 89 8.57 -2.64 6.03
CA PHE A 89 8.53 -1.80 7.24
C PHE A 89 9.57 -0.67 7.19
N SER A 90 10.74 -0.93 6.61
CA SER A 90 11.80 0.07 6.43
C SER A 90 11.35 1.22 5.50
N PHE A 91 10.61 0.92 4.44
CA PHE A 91 10.05 1.95 3.55
C PHE A 91 8.96 2.76 4.25
N ILE A 92 8.06 2.10 4.98
CA ILE A 92 7.02 2.77 5.78
C ILE A 92 7.67 3.67 6.85
N TYR A 93 8.71 3.19 7.54
CA TYR A 93 9.45 3.97 8.52
C TYR A 93 10.09 5.22 7.90
N LYS A 94 10.80 5.07 6.77
CA LYS A 94 11.40 6.21 6.06
C LYS A 94 10.34 7.21 5.60
N ALA A 95 9.21 6.74 5.06
CA ALA A 95 8.10 7.60 4.66
C ALA A 95 7.55 8.40 5.85
N SER A 96 7.31 7.74 6.99
CA SER A 96 6.84 8.39 8.23
C SER A 96 7.79 9.50 8.71
N HIS A 97 9.10 9.28 8.58
CA HIS A 97 10.10 10.26 8.98
C HIS A 97 10.12 11.48 8.05
N ILE A 98 9.89 11.30 6.75
CA ILE A 98 9.82 12.43 5.79
C ILE A 98 8.66 13.37 6.15
N ILE A 99 7.49 12.81 6.45
CA ILE A 99 6.30 13.60 6.84
C ILE A 99 6.30 14.00 8.32
N ARG A 100 7.35 13.64 9.08
CA ARG A 100 7.52 13.91 10.51
C ARG A 100 6.41 13.33 11.39
N LEU A 101 5.86 12.18 10.99
CA LEU A 101 4.86 11.44 11.75
C LEU A 101 5.54 10.39 12.65
N ASN A 102 5.00 10.15 13.84
CA ASN A 102 5.51 9.09 14.70
C ASN A 102 5.18 7.72 14.08
N TYR A 103 6.21 6.89 13.88
CA TYR A 103 6.07 5.55 13.31
C TYR A 103 5.07 4.67 14.07
N ALA A 104 5.00 4.79 15.40
CA ALA A 104 4.00 4.05 16.19
C ALA A 104 2.55 4.39 15.79
N TYR A 105 2.30 5.65 15.37
CA TYR A 105 0.96 6.05 14.91
C TYR A 105 0.65 5.44 13.55
N VAL A 106 1.64 5.32 12.68
CA VAL A 106 1.50 4.63 11.38
C VAL A 106 1.22 3.15 11.61
N MET A 107 1.94 2.50 12.52
CA MET A 107 1.75 1.07 12.83
C MET A 107 0.38 0.77 13.45
N ALA A 108 -0.16 1.70 14.25
CA ALA A 108 -1.50 1.57 14.80
C ALA A 108 -2.61 1.58 13.74
N PHE A 109 -2.34 2.11 12.54
CA PHE A 109 -3.24 2.01 11.39
C PHE A 109 -2.89 0.82 10.49
N TYR A 110 -1.60 0.57 10.26
CA TYR A 110 -1.13 -0.45 9.33
C TYR A 110 -1.40 -1.88 9.79
N ILE A 111 -0.99 -2.23 11.01
CA ILE A 111 -1.06 -3.61 11.55
C ILE A 111 -2.48 -4.17 11.65
N PRO A 112 -3.47 -3.43 12.19
CA PRO A 112 -4.83 -3.97 12.27
C PRO A 112 -5.49 -4.05 10.89
N SER A 113 -5.02 -3.29 9.90
CA SER A 113 -5.67 -3.19 8.59
C SER A 113 -5.41 -4.40 7.69
N GLY A 114 -6.30 -4.55 6.70
CA GLY A 114 -6.09 -5.47 5.58
C GLY A 114 -4.82 -5.18 4.77
N PHE A 115 -4.18 -4.01 4.89
CA PHE A 115 -2.90 -3.77 4.21
C PHE A 115 -1.77 -4.62 4.76
N PHE A 116 -1.66 -4.76 6.08
CA PHE A 116 -0.63 -5.64 6.64
C PHE A 116 -0.97 -7.09 6.31
N LEU A 117 -2.17 -7.54 6.62
CA LEU A 117 -2.58 -8.92 6.38
C LEU A 117 -2.55 -9.29 4.88
N MET A 118 -3.37 -8.66 4.05
CA MET A 118 -3.49 -9.05 2.65
C MET A 118 -2.21 -8.75 1.89
N GLN A 119 -1.56 -7.59 2.12
CA GLN A 119 -0.37 -7.30 1.32
C GLN A 119 0.85 -8.06 1.80
N GLN A 120 1.08 -8.30 3.10
CA GLN A 120 2.25 -9.08 3.51
C GLN A 120 2.07 -10.58 3.31
N PHE A 121 0.85 -11.12 3.48
CA PHE A 121 0.60 -12.56 3.44
C PHE A 121 -0.05 -13.05 2.14
N MET A 122 -0.60 -12.19 1.30
CA MET A 122 -1.24 -12.62 0.04
C MET A 122 -0.69 -11.93 -1.20
N GLN A 123 -0.18 -10.70 -1.07
CA GLN A 123 0.26 -9.89 -2.20
C GLN A 123 1.63 -9.26 -1.92
N ILE A 124 2.59 -10.06 -1.46
CA ILE A 124 3.84 -9.57 -0.84
C ILE A 124 4.58 -8.58 -1.73
N ARG A 125 4.65 -8.86 -3.04
CA ARG A 125 5.29 -7.99 -4.03
C ARG A 125 4.63 -6.62 -4.13
N GLN A 126 3.30 -6.56 -4.22
CA GLN A 126 2.54 -5.31 -4.14
C GLN A 126 2.75 -4.63 -2.77
N GLY A 127 2.78 -5.43 -1.69
CA GLY A 127 3.01 -4.97 -0.33
C GLY A 127 4.33 -4.25 -0.11
N LEU A 128 5.39 -4.60 -0.85
CA LEU A 128 6.66 -3.86 -0.84
C LEU A 128 6.65 -2.68 -1.83
N ALA A 129 6.09 -2.89 -3.03
CA ALA A 129 6.11 -1.90 -4.10
C ALA A 129 5.29 -0.63 -3.77
N VAL A 130 4.16 -0.77 -3.07
CA VAL A 130 3.29 0.37 -2.70
C VAL A 130 3.96 1.30 -1.69
N PRO A 131 4.53 0.84 -0.55
CA PRO A 131 5.34 1.66 0.33
C PRO A 131 6.56 2.30 -0.37
N ALA A 132 7.20 1.58 -1.31
CA ALA A 132 8.31 2.12 -2.08
C ALA A 132 7.89 3.30 -2.97
N VAL A 133 6.76 3.20 -3.68
CA VAL A 133 6.27 4.27 -4.55
C VAL A 133 5.76 5.49 -3.75
N VAL A 134 5.18 5.26 -2.58
CA VAL A 134 4.82 6.32 -1.63
C VAL A 134 6.09 7.03 -1.14
N LEU A 135 7.10 6.28 -0.70
CA LEU A 135 8.38 6.84 -0.29
C LEU A 135 9.05 7.64 -1.41
N ALA A 136 9.05 7.11 -2.64
CA ALA A 136 9.57 7.78 -3.82
C ALA A 136 8.91 9.15 -4.05
N SER A 137 7.58 9.20 -3.95
CA SER A 137 6.78 10.41 -4.13
C SER A 137 7.07 11.45 -3.03
N LEU A 138 7.15 11.01 -1.78
CA LEU A 138 7.50 11.88 -0.65
C LEU A 138 8.93 12.42 -0.75
N LEU A 139 9.88 11.61 -1.22
CA LEU A 139 11.26 12.05 -1.49
C LEU A 139 11.31 13.10 -2.60
N TYR A 140 10.53 12.92 -3.67
CA TYR A 140 10.42 13.89 -4.75
C TYR A 140 9.95 15.24 -4.21
N LEU A 141 8.83 15.23 -3.47
CA LEU A 141 8.26 16.42 -2.85
C LEU A 141 9.22 17.05 -1.83
N SER A 142 10.13 16.27 -1.24
CA SER A 142 11.19 16.75 -0.34
C SER A 142 12.45 17.26 -1.06
N ASN A 143 12.39 17.48 -2.38
CA ASN A 143 13.52 17.85 -3.23
C ASN A 143 14.68 16.83 -3.27
N LYS A 144 14.45 15.57 -2.87
CA LYS A 144 15.43 14.46 -2.95
C LYS A 144 15.23 13.63 -4.22
N LYS A 145 15.25 14.30 -5.38
CA LYS A 145 14.86 13.73 -6.69
C LYS A 145 15.66 12.48 -7.09
N LYS A 146 16.98 12.46 -6.85
CA LYS A 146 17.83 11.29 -7.17
C LYS A 146 17.34 10.03 -6.44
N TRP A 147 17.13 10.11 -5.13
CA TRP A 147 16.61 8.99 -4.34
C TRP A 147 15.17 8.63 -4.71
N SER A 148 14.34 9.63 -5.03
CA SER A 148 13.00 9.39 -5.53
C SER A 148 12.98 8.49 -6.77
N ILE A 149 13.82 8.78 -7.77
CA ILE A 149 13.93 7.98 -9.00
C ILE A 149 14.34 6.53 -8.67
N VAL A 150 15.32 6.34 -7.78
CA VAL A 150 15.74 5.00 -7.34
C VAL A 150 14.56 4.21 -6.74
N PHE A 151 13.78 4.82 -5.86
CA PHE A 151 12.63 4.14 -5.26
C PHE A 151 11.47 3.92 -6.24
N PHE A 152 11.29 4.77 -7.24
CA PHE A 152 10.35 4.50 -8.33
C PHE A 152 10.76 3.28 -9.16
N ILE A 153 12.06 3.15 -9.48
CA ILE A 153 12.58 1.98 -10.20
C ILE A 153 12.39 0.73 -9.35
N ILE A 154 12.72 0.76 -8.06
CA ILE A 154 12.50 -0.35 -7.14
C ILE A 154 11.02 -0.76 -7.12
N ALA A 155 10.10 0.21 -6.99
CA ALA A 155 8.66 -0.06 -7.00
C ALA A 155 8.19 -0.77 -8.27
N ILE A 156 8.64 -0.31 -9.45
CA ILE A 156 8.31 -0.92 -10.75
C ILE A 156 8.90 -2.33 -10.87
N LEU A 157 10.14 -2.53 -10.44
CA LEU A 157 10.81 -3.83 -10.50
C LEU A 157 10.08 -4.91 -9.70
N PHE A 158 9.40 -4.55 -8.62
CA PHE A 158 8.67 -5.51 -7.79
C PHE A 158 7.21 -5.66 -8.19
N HIS A 159 6.55 -4.63 -8.72
CA HIS A 159 5.15 -4.74 -9.11
C HIS A 159 4.72 -3.70 -10.14
N GLN A 160 4.18 -4.15 -11.27
CA GLN A 160 3.75 -3.30 -12.37
C GLN A 160 2.58 -2.35 -12.04
N ILE A 161 1.75 -2.69 -11.04
CA ILE A 161 0.64 -1.83 -10.60
C ILE A 161 1.11 -0.41 -10.21
N THR A 162 2.38 -0.26 -9.83
CA THR A 162 2.95 1.02 -9.43
C THR A 162 3.04 2.04 -10.57
N PHE A 163 2.99 1.60 -11.84
CA PHE A 163 2.85 2.52 -12.98
C PHE A 163 1.59 3.39 -12.87
N SER A 164 0.46 2.80 -12.45
CA SER A 164 -0.78 3.55 -12.21
C SER A 164 -0.58 4.63 -11.14
N TYR A 165 0.13 4.30 -10.05
CA TYR A 165 0.44 5.26 -9.00
C TYR A 165 1.32 6.40 -9.50
N ILE A 166 2.37 6.07 -10.25
CA ILE A 166 3.30 7.05 -10.83
C ILE A 166 2.56 8.01 -11.76
N LEU A 167 1.67 7.49 -12.61
CA LEU A 167 0.86 8.33 -13.50
C LEU A 167 0.01 9.33 -12.71
N ILE A 168 -0.69 8.87 -11.67
CA ILE A 168 -1.50 9.74 -10.80
C ILE A 168 -0.61 10.74 -10.04
N PHE A 169 0.58 10.35 -9.61
CA PHE A 169 1.55 11.27 -9.00
C PHE A 169 2.00 12.36 -9.98
N LEU A 170 2.26 12.02 -11.25
CA LEU A 170 2.58 13.01 -12.29
C LEU A 170 1.40 13.95 -12.54
N CYS A 171 0.17 13.43 -12.59
CA CYS A 171 -1.04 14.23 -12.69
C CYS A 171 -1.16 15.22 -11.51
N TYR A 172 -0.88 14.76 -10.28
CA TYR A 172 -0.83 15.62 -9.10
C TYR A 172 0.21 16.76 -9.28
N LEU A 173 1.43 16.45 -9.70
CA LEU A 173 2.47 17.47 -9.90
C LEU A 173 2.08 18.51 -10.95
N LEU A 174 1.47 18.08 -12.05
CA LEU A 174 0.99 18.98 -13.10
C LEU A 174 -0.16 19.86 -12.61
N LEU A 175 -1.11 19.27 -11.88
CA LEU A 175 -2.26 19.98 -11.34
C LEU A 175 -1.83 20.98 -10.26
N ASP A 176 -1.03 20.58 -9.28
CA ASP A 176 -0.60 21.46 -8.18
C ASP A 176 0.31 22.60 -8.67
N ARG A 177 1.08 22.36 -9.74
CA ARG A 177 1.87 23.43 -10.38
C ARG A 177 0.99 24.48 -11.06
N LYS A 178 -0.03 24.07 -11.82
CA LYS A 178 -0.91 24.98 -12.58
C LYS A 178 -2.01 25.59 -11.72
N TYR A 179 -2.53 24.82 -10.77
CA TYR A 179 -3.66 25.15 -9.93
C TYR A 179 -3.41 24.71 -8.48
N PRO A 180 -2.55 25.43 -7.73
CA PRO A 180 -2.09 25.01 -6.41
C PRO A 180 -3.24 24.69 -5.46
N LEU A 181 -3.29 23.43 -5.01
CA LEU A 181 -4.39 22.91 -4.20
C LEU A 181 -4.43 23.56 -2.81
N SER A 182 -3.28 24.02 -2.32
CA SER A 182 -3.10 24.67 -1.01
C SER A 182 -3.62 26.11 -0.95
N TYR A 183 -3.98 26.73 -2.09
CA TYR A 183 -4.33 28.15 -2.17
C TYR A 183 -5.55 28.53 -1.31
N SER A 184 -6.62 27.74 -1.35
CA SER A 184 -7.82 27.96 -0.54
C SER A 184 -8.57 26.68 -0.25
N ARG A 185 -9.35 26.67 0.84
CA ARG A 185 -10.19 25.51 1.19
C ARG A 185 -11.24 25.21 0.11
N LEU A 186 -11.85 26.26 -0.44
CA LEU A 186 -12.83 26.10 -1.52
C LEU A 186 -12.19 25.42 -2.72
N ARG A 187 -11.02 25.92 -3.16
CA ARG A 187 -10.27 25.33 -4.26
C ARG A 187 -9.94 23.86 -3.99
N PHE A 188 -9.42 23.57 -2.81
CA PHE A 188 -9.07 22.22 -2.39
C PHE A 188 -10.27 21.29 -2.51
N TYR A 189 -11.41 21.63 -1.90
CA TYR A 189 -12.61 20.80 -1.97
C TYR A 189 -13.18 20.69 -3.39
N SER A 190 -13.21 21.78 -4.17
CA SER A 190 -13.64 21.74 -5.58
C SER A 190 -12.81 20.75 -6.39
N VAL A 191 -11.49 20.68 -6.16
CA VAL A 191 -10.64 19.68 -6.80
C VAL A 191 -10.97 18.27 -6.33
N LEU A 192 -11.17 18.04 -5.03
CA LEU A 192 -11.53 16.70 -4.52
C LEU A 192 -12.85 16.20 -5.09
N PHE A 193 -13.89 17.03 -5.12
CA PHE A 193 -15.17 16.68 -5.73
C PHE A 193 -15.07 16.54 -7.25
N GLY A 194 -14.23 17.35 -7.91
CA GLY A 194 -13.90 17.17 -9.32
C GLY A 194 -13.26 15.81 -9.60
N ILE A 195 -12.31 15.37 -8.76
CA ILE A 195 -11.70 14.03 -8.87
C ILE A 195 -12.77 12.95 -8.71
N LEU A 196 -13.60 13.02 -7.66
CA LEU A 196 -14.69 12.07 -7.44
C LEU A 196 -15.59 11.95 -8.68
N PHE A 197 -15.94 13.08 -9.31
CA PHE A 197 -16.80 13.08 -10.49
C PHE A 197 -16.09 12.57 -11.75
N PHE A 198 -14.97 13.19 -12.14
CA PHE A 198 -14.30 12.89 -13.40
C PHE A 198 -13.61 11.54 -13.42
N VAL A 199 -12.96 11.14 -12.31
CA VAL A 199 -12.31 9.83 -12.22
C VAL A 199 -13.34 8.72 -12.17
N PHE A 200 -14.50 8.93 -11.52
CA PHE A 200 -15.59 7.95 -11.53
C PHE A 200 -16.11 7.72 -12.95
N ILE A 201 -16.40 8.79 -13.69
CA ILE A 201 -16.85 8.70 -15.09
C ILE A 201 -15.79 7.97 -15.92
N LEU A 202 -14.53 8.42 -15.88
CA LEU A 202 -13.44 7.81 -16.63
C LEU A 202 -13.28 6.32 -16.30
N ALA A 203 -13.38 5.96 -15.02
CA ALA A 203 -13.26 4.58 -14.57
C ALA A 203 -14.38 3.69 -15.13
N ARG A 204 -15.64 4.15 -15.11
CA ARG A 204 -16.78 3.40 -15.63
C ARG A 204 -16.83 3.34 -17.15
N THR A 205 -16.55 4.46 -17.84
CA THR A 205 -16.82 4.57 -19.28
C THR A 205 -15.61 4.22 -20.15
N VAL A 206 -14.40 4.34 -19.61
CA VAL A 206 -13.16 4.12 -20.37
C VAL A 206 -12.35 2.98 -19.77
N MET A 207 -12.04 3.04 -18.47
CA MET A 207 -11.13 2.06 -17.88
C MET A 207 -11.76 0.67 -17.80
N LEU A 208 -13.01 0.53 -17.36
CA LEU A 208 -13.67 -0.77 -17.24
C LEU A 208 -13.80 -1.48 -18.60
N PRO A 209 -14.31 -0.85 -19.68
CA PRO A 209 -14.39 -1.52 -20.99
C PRO A 209 -13.03 -1.90 -21.55
N LEU A 210 -12.02 -1.02 -21.44
CA LEU A 210 -10.66 -1.33 -21.88
C LEU A 210 -10.05 -2.47 -21.08
N ALA A 211 -10.26 -2.49 -19.76
CA ALA A 211 -9.76 -3.55 -18.91
C ALA A 211 -10.33 -4.91 -19.32
N SER A 212 -11.64 -4.98 -19.60
CA SER A 212 -12.30 -6.20 -20.07
C SER A 212 -11.86 -6.63 -21.47
N SER A 213 -11.49 -5.68 -22.35
CA SER A 213 -11.08 -6.02 -23.73
C SER A 213 -9.61 -6.43 -23.87
N PHE A 214 -8.73 -5.97 -22.98
CA PHE A 214 -7.28 -6.20 -23.07
C PHE A 214 -6.75 -7.26 -22.11
N PHE A 215 -7.50 -7.64 -21.07
CA PHE A 215 -7.01 -8.56 -20.03
C PHE A 215 -7.92 -9.78 -19.87
N ASP A 216 -7.59 -10.87 -20.55
CA ASP A 216 -8.28 -12.16 -20.45
C ASP A 216 -8.37 -12.68 -19.01
N ARG A 217 -7.33 -12.42 -18.19
CA ARG A 217 -7.36 -12.75 -16.75
C ARG A 217 -8.47 -12.02 -16.00
N LEU A 218 -8.78 -10.80 -16.40
CA LEU A 218 -9.82 -9.99 -15.77
C LEU A 218 -11.21 -10.54 -16.11
N VAL A 219 -11.39 -11.03 -17.35
CA VAL A 219 -12.58 -11.77 -17.78
C VAL A 219 -12.67 -13.15 -17.09
N SER A 220 -11.56 -13.87 -16.91
CA SER A 220 -11.58 -15.13 -16.16
C SER A 220 -11.96 -14.90 -14.69
N TYR A 221 -11.50 -13.78 -14.12
CA TYR A 221 -11.85 -13.40 -12.76
C TYR A 221 -13.32 -12.98 -12.62
N SER A 222 -13.90 -12.31 -13.62
CA SER A 222 -15.32 -11.94 -13.64
C SER A 222 -16.26 -13.15 -13.66
N ASN A 223 -15.75 -14.31 -14.11
CA ASN A 223 -16.51 -15.54 -14.26
C ASN A 223 -16.21 -16.57 -13.14
N SER A 224 -15.50 -16.16 -12.08
CA SER A 224 -15.07 -17.02 -10.97
C SER A 224 -15.64 -16.53 -9.63
N ASP A 225 -15.44 -17.27 -8.54
CA ASP A 225 -15.82 -16.85 -7.16
C ASP A 225 -15.15 -15.53 -6.71
N TYR A 226 -14.13 -15.06 -7.44
CA TYR A 226 -13.52 -13.73 -7.23
C TYR A 226 -14.34 -12.56 -7.80
N ALA A 227 -15.46 -12.86 -8.47
CA ALA A 227 -16.42 -11.87 -8.98
C ALA A 227 -17.39 -11.36 -7.92
N GLU A 228 -17.28 -11.83 -6.66
CA GLU A 228 -18.13 -11.34 -5.58
C GLU A 228 -18.11 -9.81 -5.51
N GLU A 229 -19.30 -9.23 -5.63
CA GLU A 229 -19.51 -7.80 -5.50
C GLU A 229 -19.11 -7.36 -4.10
N VAL A 230 -18.19 -6.39 -4.03
CA VAL A 230 -17.85 -5.77 -2.73
C VAL A 230 -19.03 -4.95 -2.22
N GLY A 231 -19.97 -4.55 -3.08
CA GLY A 231 -21.18 -3.81 -2.73
C GLY A 231 -20.88 -2.37 -2.34
N PHE A 232 -21.72 -1.43 -2.79
CA PHE A 232 -21.49 0.01 -2.57
C PHE A 232 -21.41 0.40 -1.08
N PHE A 233 -22.18 -0.28 -0.22
CA PHE A 233 -22.29 -0.03 1.21
C PHE A 233 -21.68 -1.13 2.09
N SER A 234 -20.69 -1.89 1.60
CA SER A 234 -19.97 -2.82 2.47
C SER A 234 -19.19 -2.10 3.56
N LEU A 235 -18.94 -2.81 4.67
CA LEU A 235 -18.13 -2.32 5.79
C LEU A 235 -16.76 -1.79 5.32
N ALA A 236 -16.15 -2.47 4.34
CA ALA A 236 -14.87 -2.06 3.78
C ALA A 236 -14.96 -0.69 3.07
N ASN A 237 -16.06 -0.39 2.39
CA ASN A 237 -16.29 0.89 1.72
C ASN A 237 -16.71 2.00 2.69
N ILE A 238 -17.60 1.69 3.65
CA ILE A 238 -18.07 2.61 4.68
C ILE A 238 -16.88 3.22 5.45
N LYS A 239 -15.88 2.40 5.78
CA LYS A 239 -14.66 2.89 6.43
C LYS A 239 -14.01 4.06 5.66
N PHE A 240 -13.78 3.89 4.36
CA PHE A 240 -13.15 4.94 3.55
C PHE A 240 -14.07 6.16 3.36
N TYR A 241 -15.39 5.98 3.35
CA TYR A 241 -16.34 7.11 3.33
C TYR A 241 -16.23 7.94 4.62
N LEU A 242 -16.19 7.28 5.78
CA LEU A 242 -16.02 7.94 7.06
C LEU A 242 -14.68 8.67 7.15
N GLU A 243 -13.59 8.05 6.69
CA GLU A 243 -12.28 8.69 6.61
C GLU A 243 -12.28 9.92 5.69
N PHE A 244 -12.98 9.85 4.54
CA PHE A 244 -13.14 11.00 3.66
C PHE A 244 -13.92 12.14 4.32
N VAL A 245 -15.03 11.84 5.00
CA VAL A 245 -15.78 12.83 5.78
C VAL A 245 -14.90 13.47 6.86
N LEU A 246 -14.11 12.66 7.59
CA LEU A 246 -13.15 13.17 8.57
C LEU A 246 -12.12 14.13 7.94
N ILE A 247 -11.59 13.78 6.75
CA ILE A 247 -10.70 14.66 5.99
C ILE A 247 -11.39 15.99 5.67
N LEU A 248 -12.62 15.97 5.15
CA LEU A 248 -13.36 17.18 4.82
C LEU A 248 -13.59 18.06 6.05
N CYS A 249 -14.08 17.49 7.15
CA CYS A 249 -14.42 18.21 8.38
C CYS A 249 -13.19 18.77 9.12
N LEU A 250 -12.09 18.02 9.15
CA LEU A 250 -10.92 18.39 9.97
C LEU A 250 -9.85 19.19 9.21
N THR A 251 -9.94 19.27 7.88
CA THR A 251 -9.04 20.10 7.07
C THR A 251 -9.19 21.59 7.41
N ASN A 252 -8.08 22.26 7.70
CA ASN A 252 -8.04 23.71 7.87
C ASN A 252 -6.94 24.36 7.02
N LYS A 253 -6.97 25.70 6.93
CA LYS A 253 -5.99 26.48 6.16
C LYS A 253 -4.53 26.17 6.56
N LYS A 254 -4.26 25.98 7.85
CA LYS A 254 -2.90 25.71 8.36
C LYS A 254 -2.35 24.38 7.84
N ILE A 255 -3.16 23.32 7.85
CA ILE A 255 -2.75 22.00 7.38
C ILE A 255 -2.57 21.96 5.86
N LEU A 256 -3.38 22.72 5.12
CA LEU A 256 -3.24 22.84 3.66
C LEU A 256 -1.89 23.43 3.22
N LEU A 257 -1.19 24.17 4.08
CA LEU A 257 0.18 24.62 3.79
C LEU A 257 1.19 23.47 3.72
N ASN A 258 0.88 22.30 4.31
CA ASN A 258 1.73 21.14 4.22
C ASN A 258 1.48 20.40 2.89
N LYS A 259 2.43 20.52 1.96
CA LYS A 259 2.39 19.81 0.66
C LYS A 259 2.22 18.29 0.77
N PHE A 260 2.78 17.65 1.81
CA PHE A 260 2.60 16.21 1.99
C PHE A 260 1.15 15.88 2.32
N TYR A 261 0.50 16.68 3.16
CA TYR A 261 -0.92 16.49 3.46
C TYR A 261 -1.77 16.63 2.20
N VAL A 262 -1.57 17.69 1.43
CA VAL A 262 -2.31 17.96 0.19
C VAL A 262 -2.14 16.80 -0.80
N PHE A 263 -0.90 16.34 -1.00
CA PHE A 263 -0.60 15.17 -1.81
C PHE A 263 -1.30 13.90 -1.32
N MET A 264 -1.22 13.61 -0.01
CA MET A 264 -1.81 12.40 0.56
C MET A 264 -3.33 12.39 0.41
N VAL A 265 -4.02 13.52 0.62
CA VAL A 265 -5.47 13.63 0.40
C VAL A 265 -5.81 13.46 -1.08
N PHE A 266 -5.01 14.01 -1.99
CA PHE A 266 -5.21 13.82 -3.43
C PHE A 266 -5.17 12.33 -3.80
N ILE A 267 -4.12 11.62 -3.38
CA ILE A 267 -3.97 10.18 -3.63
C ILE A 267 -5.10 9.38 -3.00
N PHE A 268 -5.45 9.68 -1.75
CA PHE A 268 -6.56 9.03 -1.06
C PHE A 268 -7.87 9.20 -1.83
N THR A 269 -8.16 10.41 -2.32
CA THR A 269 -9.39 10.71 -3.06
C THR A 269 -9.48 9.95 -4.37
N VAL A 270 -8.37 9.84 -5.12
CA VAL A 270 -8.30 9.00 -6.32
C VAL A 270 -8.56 7.53 -5.97
N GLY A 271 -7.91 7.02 -4.92
CA GLY A 271 -8.13 5.66 -4.43
C GLY A 271 -9.59 5.38 -4.07
N LEU A 272 -10.20 6.30 -3.32
CA LEU A 272 -11.61 6.20 -2.95
C LEU A 272 -12.52 6.18 -4.18
N THR A 273 -12.22 7.03 -5.16
CA THR A 273 -13.02 7.12 -6.38
C THR A 273 -12.96 5.83 -7.18
N LEU A 274 -11.76 5.26 -7.35
CA LEU A 274 -11.59 3.98 -8.06
C LEU A 274 -12.30 2.84 -7.31
N ARG A 275 -12.24 2.83 -5.97
CA ARG A 275 -12.92 1.85 -5.15
C ARG A 275 -14.44 1.89 -5.36
N ILE A 276 -15.02 3.09 -5.35
CA ILE A 276 -16.44 3.32 -5.58
C ILE A 276 -16.82 3.01 -7.03
N ALA A 277 -16.02 3.42 -8.01
CA ALA A 277 -16.32 3.22 -9.42
C ALA A 277 -16.33 1.74 -9.83
N PHE A 278 -15.51 0.91 -9.18
CA PHE A 278 -15.46 -0.52 -9.43
C PHE A 278 -16.21 -1.34 -8.36
N PHE A 279 -17.20 -0.79 -7.65
CA PHE A 279 -17.87 -1.47 -6.53
C PHE A 279 -18.44 -2.86 -6.85
N ASP A 280 -18.80 -3.08 -8.12
CA ASP A 280 -19.32 -4.31 -8.75
C ASP A 280 -18.20 -5.25 -9.25
N PHE A 281 -16.93 -4.88 -9.08
CA PHE A 281 -15.79 -5.66 -9.52
C PHE A 281 -14.71 -5.76 -8.42
N GLY A 282 -14.84 -6.77 -7.55
CA GLY A 282 -14.08 -6.88 -6.30
C GLY A 282 -12.55 -6.84 -6.47
N ILE A 283 -12.01 -7.39 -7.55
CA ILE A 283 -10.56 -7.35 -7.81
C ILE A 283 -10.05 -5.95 -8.16
N LEU A 284 -10.76 -5.18 -8.98
CA LEU A 284 -10.36 -3.80 -9.32
C LEU A 284 -10.66 -2.86 -8.14
N SER A 285 -11.84 -3.00 -7.53
CA SER A 285 -12.19 -2.25 -6.31
C SER A 285 -11.22 -2.51 -5.18
N GLY A 286 -10.76 -3.74 -5.01
CA GLY A 286 -9.80 -4.12 -3.97
C GLY A 286 -8.37 -3.79 -4.37
N ARG A 287 -7.81 -4.52 -5.34
CA ARG A 287 -6.36 -4.54 -5.60
C ARG A 287 -5.82 -3.23 -6.18
N LEU A 288 -6.53 -2.64 -7.14
CA LEU A 288 -6.10 -1.39 -7.77
C LEU A 288 -6.31 -0.19 -6.84
N SER A 289 -7.49 -0.05 -6.22
CA SER A 289 -7.74 1.09 -5.33
C SER A 289 -6.83 1.08 -4.10
N ASN A 290 -6.50 -0.10 -3.56
CA ASN A 290 -5.65 -0.26 -2.38
C ASN A 290 -4.22 0.26 -2.58
N VAL A 291 -3.73 0.33 -3.83
CA VAL A 291 -2.44 0.96 -4.15
C VAL A 291 -2.42 2.43 -3.75
N PHE A 292 -3.54 3.12 -3.92
CA PHE A 292 -3.71 4.53 -3.57
C PHE A 292 -4.17 4.69 -2.13
N LEU A 293 -5.16 3.89 -1.70
CA LEU A 293 -5.75 3.96 -0.36
C LEU A 293 -4.76 3.59 0.74
N PHE A 294 -3.67 2.86 0.43
CA PHE A 294 -2.57 2.63 1.37
C PHE A 294 -2.06 3.90 2.04
N ILE A 295 -2.19 5.07 1.38
CA ILE A 295 -1.78 6.35 1.96
C ILE A 295 -2.54 6.70 3.26
N GLU A 296 -3.68 6.07 3.55
CA GLU A 296 -4.46 6.27 4.78
C GLU A 296 -3.62 6.10 6.04
N ILE A 297 -2.66 5.14 6.04
CA ILE A 297 -1.86 4.79 7.23
C ILE A 297 -0.94 5.93 7.66
N PHE A 298 -0.71 6.88 6.74
CA PHE A 298 -0.01 8.13 7.00
C PHE A 298 -0.99 9.28 7.17
N LEU A 299 -1.98 9.38 6.29
CA LEU A 299 -2.89 10.52 6.19
C LEU A 299 -3.75 10.71 7.43
N ILE A 300 -4.46 9.67 7.87
CA ILE A 300 -5.41 9.75 8.99
C ILE A 300 -4.68 10.02 10.32
N PRO A 301 -3.64 9.27 10.73
CA PRO A 301 -2.91 9.59 11.95
C PRO A 301 -2.21 10.96 11.86
N TYR A 302 -1.73 11.38 10.68
CA TYR A 302 -1.21 12.73 10.50
C TYR A 302 -2.29 13.78 10.79
N LEU A 303 -3.45 13.71 10.14
CA LEU A 303 -4.56 14.65 10.31
C LEU A 303 -5.00 14.73 11.77
N LEU A 304 -5.26 13.58 12.40
CA LEU A 304 -5.75 13.53 13.77
C LEU A 304 -4.70 14.05 14.77
N SER A 305 -3.42 13.73 14.59
CA SER A 305 -2.35 14.24 15.47
C SER A 305 -2.17 15.76 15.42
N GLN A 306 -2.55 16.39 14.30
CA GLN A 306 -2.50 17.85 14.13
C GLN A 306 -3.76 18.57 14.62
N ARG A 307 -4.89 17.85 14.75
CA ARG A 307 -6.21 18.42 15.04
C ARG A 307 -6.71 18.13 16.45
N LEU A 308 -6.38 16.96 16.98
CA LEU A 308 -6.84 16.52 18.29
C LEU A 308 -5.78 16.79 19.37
N LYS A 309 -6.26 17.03 20.59
CA LYS A 309 -5.40 17.01 21.79
C LYS A 309 -4.89 15.57 22.02
N LYS A 310 -3.83 15.42 22.82
CA LYS A 310 -3.18 14.12 23.08
C LYS A 310 -4.16 13.03 23.53
N ALA A 311 -4.96 13.30 24.57
CA ALA A 311 -5.89 12.30 25.11
C ALA A 311 -6.94 11.80 24.09
N PRO A 312 -7.73 12.66 23.41
CA PRO A 312 -8.67 12.19 22.40
C PRO A 312 -7.99 11.55 21.18
N PHE A 313 -6.78 11.99 20.82
CA PHE A 313 -6.00 11.34 19.77
C PHE A 313 -5.65 9.90 20.12
N TYR A 314 -5.13 9.65 21.33
CA TYR A 314 -4.80 8.29 21.77
C TYR A 314 -6.04 7.42 21.95
N LEU A 315 -7.14 7.98 22.46
CA LEU A 315 -8.41 7.26 22.55
C LEU A 315 -8.89 6.81 21.17
N PHE A 316 -8.89 7.72 20.18
CA PHE A 316 -9.25 7.38 18.81
C PHE A 316 -8.35 6.29 18.24
N LEU A 317 -7.03 6.42 18.41
CA LEU A 317 -6.06 5.47 17.89
C LEU A 317 -6.26 4.06 18.49
N THR A 318 -6.54 3.97 19.79
CA THR A 318 -6.84 2.69 20.45
C THR A 318 -8.16 2.10 19.95
N LEU A 319 -9.24 2.90 19.86
CA LEU A 319 -10.52 2.43 19.36
C LEU A 319 -10.44 1.97 17.90
N TYR A 320 -9.76 2.74 17.05
CA TYR A 320 -9.49 2.37 15.66
C TYR A 320 -8.74 1.04 15.61
N PHE A 321 -7.66 0.91 16.37
CA PHE A 321 -6.88 -0.33 16.40
C PHE A 321 -7.74 -1.53 16.77
N ILE A 322 -8.50 -1.45 17.87
CA ILE A 322 -9.33 -2.57 18.35
C ILE A 322 -10.42 -2.93 17.34
N ILE A 323 -11.16 -1.95 16.83
CA ILE A 323 -12.28 -2.18 15.90
C ILE A 323 -11.75 -2.78 14.58
N ILE A 324 -10.75 -2.14 13.98
CA ILE A 324 -10.21 -2.61 12.70
C ILE A 324 -9.48 -3.95 12.88
N PHE A 325 -8.78 -4.15 14.00
CA PHE A 325 -8.15 -5.43 14.30
C PHE A 325 -9.21 -6.53 14.36
N TYR A 326 -10.29 -6.34 15.12
CA TYR A 326 -11.35 -7.33 15.23
C TYR A 326 -12.00 -7.62 13.87
N VAL A 327 -12.40 -6.58 13.13
CA VAL A 327 -13.04 -6.75 11.81
C VAL A 327 -12.10 -7.43 10.81
N THR A 328 -10.84 -7.03 10.73
CA THR A 328 -9.93 -7.62 9.75
C THR A 328 -9.43 -8.98 10.20
N TRP A 329 -8.89 -9.13 11.41
CA TRP A 329 -8.22 -10.35 11.83
C TRP A 329 -9.16 -11.47 12.25
N VAL A 330 -10.29 -11.14 12.88
CA VAL A 330 -11.25 -12.17 13.33
C VAL A 330 -12.26 -12.46 12.23
N TYR A 331 -12.86 -11.43 11.63
CA TYR A 331 -13.96 -11.64 10.69
C TYR A 331 -13.50 -11.87 9.25
N GLN A 332 -12.54 -11.09 8.73
CA GLN A 332 -12.09 -11.23 7.33
C GLN A 332 -10.98 -12.28 7.17
N ALA A 333 -10.03 -12.33 8.10
CA ALA A 333 -8.83 -13.14 8.00
C ALA A 333 -8.90 -14.47 8.74
N GLY A 334 -9.85 -14.64 9.67
CA GLY A 334 -9.84 -15.77 10.61
C GLY A 334 -9.77 -17.11 9.91
N LEU A 335 -10.67 -17.32 8.94
CA LEU A 335 -10.71 -18.53 8.11
C LEU A 335 -9.42 -18.67 7.26
N PHE A 336 -9.00 -17.59 6.59
CA PHE A 336 -7.77 -17.59 5.80
C PHE A 336 -6.52 -17.98 6.61
N LEU A 337 -6.38 -17.46 7.83
CA LEU A 337 -5.23 -17.77 8.69
C LEU A 337 -5.25 -19.24 9.12
N GLN A 338 -6.43 -19.77 9.46
CA GLN A 338 -6.60 -21.17 9.82
C GLN A 338 -6.28 -22.10 8.64
N ASP A 339 -6.77 -21.78 7.45
CA ASP A 339 -6.75 -22.67 6.30
C ASP A 339 -5.48 -22.57 5.45
N TYR A 340 -4.67 -21.51 5.61
CA TYR A 340 -3.48 -21.30 4.78
C TYR A 340 -2.23 -20.95 5.58
N TYR A 341 -2.33 -20.06 6.56
CA TYR A 341 -1.14 -19.54 7.24
C TYR A 341 -0.48 -20.57 8.16
N PHE A 342 -1.26 -21.36 8.90
CA PHE A 342 -0.72 -22.38 9.82
C PHE A 342 -0.40 -23.72 9.14
N ILE A 343 -0.71 -23.89 7.86
CA ILE A 343 -0.37 -25.09 7.11
C ILE A 343 1.08 -24.99 6.63
N PRO A 344 1.98 -25.94 6.99
CA PRO A 344 3.35 -25.94 6.52
C PRO A 344 3.45 -25.90 4.98
N LEU A 345 4.51 -25.29 4.48
CA LEU A 345 4.89 -25.41 3.07
C LEU A 345 5.44 -26.82 2.86
N GLU A 346 4.75 -27.64 2.07
CA GLU A 346 5.24 -28.94 1.62
C GLU A 346 6.35 -28.81 0.57
#